data_AF-A0A3B8LQQ8-F1
#
_entry.id   AF-A0A3B8LQQ8-F1
#
_cell.length_a   1.000
_cell.length_b   1.000
_cell.length_c   1.000
_cell.angle_alpha   90.00
_cell.angle_beta   90.00
_cell.angle_gamma   90.00
#
_symmetry.space_group_name_H-M   'P 1'
#
loop_
_entity.id
_entity.type
_entity.pdbx_description
1 polymer ?
#
loop_
_entity_poly.entity_id
_entity_poly.type
_entity_poly.pdbx_seq_one_letter_code
_entity_poly.pdbx_strand_id
1 'polypeptide(L)'
;MLNGLKWCVGFGLLLWSMGCLNTSPIHEGYPCLDDSDCGGLFCDNFQCKLEPCVKPSRACYVGKTGCTKDGEQFNCTSPCRSGTQSCINGFWGSCEGQTLPNEEVCDGKDNNCDGQTDETFPNKGQSCPFKGTDGQDKGVDGTFV
;
A
#
# COMPACT_ATOMS: atom_id res chain seq x y z
N MET A 1 -17.37 21.31 -4.68
CA MET A 1 -17.27 21.95 -6.01
C MET A 1 -15.81 21.95 -6.43
N LEU A 2 -15.37 20.96 -7.19
CA LEU A 2 -14.18 21.04 -8.02
C LEU A 2 -14.55 20.41 -9.36
N ASN A 3 -14.34 21.20 -10.41
CA ASN A 3 -14.88 21.01 -11.75
C ASN A 3 -14.07 19.95 -12.50
N GLY A 4 -14.64 18.76 -12.70
CA GLY A 4 -14.09 17.78 -13.63
C GLY A 4 -14.42 18.19 -15.07
N LEU A 5 -13.51 18.90 -15.74
CA LEU A 5 -13.59 19.10 -17.19
C LEU A 5 -13.38 17.74 -17.88
N LYS A 6 -14.48 17.17 -18.39
CA LYS A 6 -14.46 16.06 -19.35
C LYS A 6 -13.94 16.60 -20.70
N TRP A 7 -12.71 16.26 -21.05
CA TRP A 7 -12.18 16.51 -22.39
C TRP A 7 -12.63 15.38 -23.32
N CYS A 8 -13.63 15.65 -24.16
CA CYS A 8 -13.90 14.85 -25.35
C CYS A 8 -13.06 15.46 -26.50
N VAL A 9 -12.01 14.78 -26.95
CA VAL A 9 -11.30 15.16 -28.18
C VAL A 9 -12.20 14.86 -29.38
N GLY A 10 -13.02 15.84 -29.77
CA GLY A 10 -13.79 15.82 -31.01
C GLY A 10 -13.05 16.61 -32.08
N PHE A 11 -12.26 15.93 -32.91
CA PHE A 11 -11.88 16.46 -34.22
C PHE A 11 -13.04 16.24 -35.19
N GLY A 12 -13.66 17.33 -35.65
CA GLY A 12 -14.43 17.35 -36.90
C GLY A 12 -15.90 16.91 -36.79
N LEU A 13 -16.77 17.92 -36.88
CA LEU A 13 -18.12 17.95 -37.47
C LEU A 13 -18.84 16.62 -37.77
N LEU A 14 -20.00 16.50 -37.11
CA LEU A 14 -21.20 15.74 -37.51
C LEU A 14 -21.05 14.22 -37.54
N LEU A 15 -21.65 13.54 -36.56
CA LEU A 15 -22.69 12.52 -36.74
C LEU A 15 -23.13 11.95 -35.38
N TRP A 16 -24.42 11.65 -35.28
CA TRP A 16 -25.10 11.08 -34.12
C TRP A 16 -24.46 9.77 -33.63
N SER A 17 -24.58 9.53 -32.33
CA SER A 17 -24.28 8.28 -31.63
C SER A 17 -22.82 8.02 -31.25
N MET A 18 -22.13 9.00 -30.66
CA MET A 18 -20.91 8.72 -29.91
C MET A 18 -21.27 8.34 -28.48
N GLY A 19 -21.38 7.03 -28.23
CA GLY A 19 -21.27 6.52 -26.87
C GLY A 19 -20.00 7.10 -26.26
N CYS A 20 -20.11 7.72 -25.09
CA CYS A 20 -18.95 7.97 -24.26
C CYS A 20 -18.35 6.59 -23.97
N LEU A 21 -17.26 6.21 -24.67
CA LEU A 21 -16.49 5.04 -24.28
C LEU A 21 -16.05 5.32 -22.85
N ASN A 22 -16.69 4.63 -21.89
CA ASN A 22 -16.42 4.66 -20.46
C ASN A 22 -15.09 3.96 -20.15
N THR A 23 -14.06 4.25 -20.92
CA THR A 23 -12.69 3.95 -20.55
C THR A 23 -12.13 5.31 -20.18
N SER A 24 -12.24 5.70 -18.90
CA SER A 24 -11.43 6.80 -18.38
C SER A 24 -9.99 6.49 -18.78
N PRO A 25 -9.39 7.23 -19.73
CA PRO A 25 -8.07 6.88 -20.20
C PRO A 25 -7.12 7.08 -19.03
N ILE A 26 -6.39 6.03 -18.66
CA ILE A 26 -5.20 6.12 -17.81
C ILE A 26 -4.37 7.33 -18.23
N HIS A 27 -4.22 8.29 -17.33
CA HIS A 27 -3.59 9.57 -17.60
C HIS A 27 -2.69 9.97 -16.43
N GLU A 28 -1.85 10.98 -16.63
CA GLU A 28 -1.02 11.52 -15.55
C GLU A 28 -1.89 11.86 -14.30
N GLY A 29 -1.47 11.40 -13.13
CA GLY A 29 -2.19 11.55 -11.85
C GLY A 29 -3.13 10.40 -11.48
N TYR A 30 -3.35 9.41 -12.36
CA TYR A 30 -4.16 8.23 -12.03
C TYR A 30 -3.56 7.41 -10.88
N PRO A 31 -4.34 6.90 -9.91
CA PRO A 31 -3.83 6.01 -8.87
C PRO A 31 -3.24 4.74 -9.47
N CYS A 32 -2.11 4.29 -8.93
CA CYS A 32 -1.43 3.06 -9.35
C CYS A 32 -0.74 2.36 -8.18
N LEU A 33 -0.57 1.06 -8.30
CA LEU A 33 0.30 0.23 -7.45
C LEU A 33 1.61 -0.08 -8.18
N ASP A 34 1.54 -0.32 -9.49
CA ASP A 34 2.70 -0.53 -10.37
C ASP A 34 2.48 0.07 -11.77
N ASP A 35 3.51 0.02 -12.61
CA ASP A 35 3.50 0.63 -13.95
C ASP A 35 2.44 0.03 -14.90
N SER A 36 1.99 -1.20 -14.64
CA SER A 36 0.94 -1.87 -15.43
C SER A 36 -0.41 -1.16 -15.31
N ASP A 37 -0.66 -0.48 -14.19
CA ASP A 37 -1.86 0.32 -13.96
C ASP A 37 -1.88 1.61 -14.80
N CYS A 38 -0.74 1.98 -15.37
CA CYS A 38 -0.50 3.26 -16.01
C CYS A 38 -0.43 3.19 -17.54
N GLY A 39 -0.65 2.00 -18.11
CA GLY A 39 -0.64 1.64 -19.54
C GLY A 39 0.20 2.55 -20.45
N GLY A 40 1.49 2.61 -20.12
CA GLY A 40 2.52 3.34 -20.87
C GLY A 40 3.16 4.49 -20.11
N LEU A 41 2.58 4.89 -18.96
CA LEU A 41 3.19 5.83 -18.01
C LEU A 41 3.88 5.08 -16.85
N PHE A 42 4.56 5.81 -15.98
CA PHE A 42 5.30 5.26 -14.83
C PHE A 42 4.53 5.48 -13.53
N CYS A 43 4.42 4.46 -12.69
CA CYS A 43 3.84 4.56 -11.36
C CYS A 43 4.87 5.10 -10.36
N ASP A 44 4.68 6.36 -9.97
CA ASP A 44 5.55 7.03 -9.02
C ASP A 44 4.73 7.70 -7.92
N ASN A 45 5.04 7.37 -6.67
CA ASN A 45 4.31 7.88 -5.50
C ASN A 45 2.80 7.59 -5.56
N PHE A 46 2.42 6.37 -5.97
CA PHE A 46 1.04 5.91 -6.15
C PHE A 46 0.24 6.69 -7.21
N GLN A 47 0.93 7.40 -8.12
CA GLN A 47 0.31 8.11 -9.23
C GLN A 47 1.05 7.85 -10.55
N CYS A 48 0.32 7.73 -11.64
CA CYS A 48 0.90 7.63 -12.98
C CYS A 48 1.55 8.96 -13.38
N LYS A 49 2.78 8.91 -13.88
CA LYS A 49 3.56 10.07 -14.32
C LYS A 49 4.18 9.83 -15.69
N LEU A 50 4.32 10.89 -16.47
CA LEU A 50 5.01 10.87 -17.76
C LEU A 50 6.52 10.69 -17.62
N GLU A 51 7.08 11.08 -16.48
CA GLU A 51 8.53 11.05 -16.25
C GLU A 51 8.96 9.72 -15.60
N PRO A 52 10.04 9.09 -16.11
CA PRO A 52 10.62 7.91 -15.48
C PRO A 52 11.22 8.25 -14.11
N CYS A 53 11.49 7.23 -13.29
CA CYS A 53 12.28 7.46 -12.08
C CYS A 53 13.68 7.98 -12.44
N VAL A 54 14.16 8.97 -11.67
CA VAL A 54 15.48 9.61 -11.89
C VAL A 54 16.42 9.48 -10.69
N LYS A 55 15.89 9.12 -9.51
CA LYS A 55 16.70 8.86 -8.31
C LYS A 55 17.18 7.40 -8.35
N PRO A 56 18.41 7.09 -7.90
CA PRO A 56 18.93 5.72 -7.93
C PRO A 56 18.11 4.75 -7.07
N SER A 57 17.59 5.23 -5.94
CA SER A 57 16.78 4.43 -5.02
C SER A 57 15.78 5.30 -4.26
N ARG A 58 14.71 4.70 -3.73
CA ARG A 58 13.76 5.32 -2.78
C ARG A 58 13.31 4.33 -1.71
N ALA A 59 12.87 4.84 -0.57
CA ALA A 59 12.16 4.00 0.40
C ALA A 59 10.80 3.56 -0.18
N CYS A 60 10.37 2.37 0.21
CA CYS A 60 9.12 1.78 -0.28
C CYS A 60 8.45 0.94 0.82
N TYR A 61 7.15 0.78 0.69
CA TYR A 61 6.36 -0.15 1.49
C TYR A 61 5.05 -0.41 0.76
N VAL A 62 4.71 -1.67 0.49
CA VAL A 62 3.50 -2.03 -0.27
C VAL A 62 2.35 -2.50 0.63
N GLY A 63 2.61 -2.68 1.92
CA GLY A 63 1.60 -3.07 2.90
C GLY A 63 0.57 -1.96 3.13
N LYS A 64 -0.67 -2.37 3.43
CA LYS A 64 -1.77 -1.43 3.75
C LYS A 64 -1.76 -0.97 5.22
N THR A 65 -1.26 -1.81 6.11
CA THR A 65 -1.10 -1.57 7.56
C THR A 65 0.37 -1.74 7.94
N GLY A 66 0.77 -1.41 9.17
CA GLY A 66 2.13 -1.62 9.67
C GLY A 66 3.12 -0.48 9.43
N CYS A 67 3.01 0.28 8.34
CA CYS A 67 3.82 1.49 8.15
C CYS A 67 2.98 2.67 7.66
N THR A 68 3.32 3.86 8.14
CA THR A 68 2.78 5.13 7.66
C THR A 68 3.86 5.89 6.91
N LYS A 69 3.51 6.48 5.76
CA LYS A 69 4.43 7.29 4.96
C LYS A 69 4.53 8.71 5.52
N ASP A 70 5.75 9.18 5.75
CA ASP A 70 6.08 10.54 6.14
C ASP A 70 7.11 11.11 5.15
N GLY A 71 6.63 11.89 4.17
CA GLY A 71 7.45 12.37 3.07
C GLY A 71 8.05 11.24 2.22
N GLU A 72 9.39 11.18 2.15
CA GLU A 72 10.13 10.13 1.44
C GLU A 72 10.52 8.93 2.33
N GLN A 73 10.06 8.91 3.59
CA GLN A 73 10.38 7.86 4.57
C GLN A 73 9.10 7.17 5.08
N PHE A 74 9.28 6.03 5.76
CA PHE A 74 8.21 5.29 6.40
C PHE A 74 8.50 5.13 7.88
N ASN A 75 7.49 5.41 8.70
CA ASN A 75 7.48 5.08 10.11
C ASN A 75 6.70 3.76 10.28
N CYS A 76 7.33 2.74 10.84
CA CYS A 76 6.78 1.39 10.90
C CYS A 76 6.64 0.92 12.34
N THR A 77 5.53 0.24 12.60
CA THR A 77 5.30 -0.56 13.80
C THR A 77 6.06 -1.87 13.67
N SER A 78 6.92 -2.17 14.65
CA SER A 78 7.63 -3.45 14.70
C SER A 78 6.63 -4.61 14.78
N PRO A 79 6.81 -5.70 14.02
CA PRO A 79 7.99 -6.10 13.26
C PRO A 79 8.01 -5.66 11.79
N CYS A 80 6.97 -4.95 11.33
CA CYS A 80 6.95 -4.43 9.97
C CYS A 80 8.09 -3.42 9.75
N ARG A 81 8.58 -3.40 8.51
CA ARG A 81 9.63 -2.48 8.08
C ARG A 81 9.45 -2.14 6.62
N SER A 82 9.82 -0.91 6.29
CA SER A 82 9.96 -0.49 4.90
C SER A 82 11.16 -1.13 4.24
N GLY A 83 11.12 -1.14 2.92
CA GLY A 83 12.19 -1.60 2.05
C GLY A 83 12.79 -0.47 1.22
N THR A 84 13.57 -0.86 0.22
CA THR A 84 14.11 0.05 -0.80
C THR A 84 13.76 -0.45 -2.20
N GLN A 85 13.32 0.46 -3.07
CA GLN A 85 13.19 0.23 -4.50
C GLN A 85 14.39 0.86 -5.21
N SER A 86 14.92 0.16 -6.21
CA SER A 86 15.95 0.68 -7.12
C SER A 86 15.31 1.15 -8.41
N CYS A 87 15.82 2.25 -8.97
CA CYS A 87 15.41 2.72 -10.29
C CYS A 87 16.28 2.05 -11.36
N ILE A 88 15.67 1.23 -12.22
CA ILE A 88 16.36 0.47 -13.26
C ILE A 88 15.71 0.79 -14.60
N ASN A 89 16.48 1.35 -15.53
CA ASN A 89 16.01 1.75 -16.86
C ASN A 89 14.78 2.69 -16.83
N GLY A 90 14.67 3.53 -15.80
CA GLY A 90 13.56 4.48 -15.64
C GLY A 90 12.31 3.91 -14.95
N PHE A 91 12.34 2.65 -14.51
CA PHE A 91 11.25 1.99 -13.77
C PHE A 91 11.66 1.66 -12.33
N TRP A 92 10.72 1.79 -11.40
CA TRP A 92 10.94 1.35 -10.02
C TRP A 92 10.83 -0.17 -9.92
N GLY A 93 11.88 -0.83 -9.43
CA GLY A 93 11.89 -2.28 -9.21
C GLY A 93 11.02 -2.73 -8.03
N SER A 94 11.16 -3.99 -7.63
CA SER A 94 10.50 -4.53 -6.45
C SER A 94 10.95 -3.82 -5.17
N CYS A 95 10.06 -3.75 -4.18
CA CYS A 95 10.39 -3.21 -2.87
C CYS A 95 11.11 -4.25 -2.02
N GLU A 96 12.43 -4.18 -2.00
CA GLU A 96 13.28 -5.18 -1.34
C GLU A 96 13.50 -4.86 0.14
N GLY A 97 13.51 -5.91 0.97
CA GLY A 97 13.80 -5.79 2.40
C GLY A 97 12.66 -5.20 3.24
N GLN A 98 11.44 -5.11 2.72
CA GLN A 98 10.26 -4.84 3.54
C GLN A 98 9.79 -6.11 4.29
N THR A 99 9.18 -5.92 5.45
CA THR A 99 8.41 -6.96 6.17
C THR A 99 6.96 -6.52 6.13
N LEU A 100 6.10 -7.37 5.56
CA LEU A 100 4.68 -7.09 5.42
C LEU A 100 3.88 -7.71 6.57
N PRO A 101 2.69 -7.14 6.86
CA PRO A 101 1.72 -7.74 7.77
C PRO A 101 1.35 -9.15 7.32
N ASN A 102 1.24 -10.06 8.28
CA ASN A 102 0.68 -11.38 8.11
C ASN A 102 -0.54 -11.54 9.01
N GLU A 103 -1.25 -12.66 8.86
CA GLU A 103 -2.32 -13.02 9.78
C GLU A 103 -1.74 -13.26 11.19
N GLU A 104 -2.47 -12.83 12.20
CA GLU A 104 -2.08 -13.09 13.59
C GLU A 104 -2.03 -14.58 13.89
N VAL A 105 -1.01 -14.99 14.63
CA VAL A 105 -0.90 -16.32 15.22
C VAL A 105 -0.48 -16.13 16.65
N CYS A 106 -1.03 -16.92 17.58
CA CYS A 106 -0.66 -16.87 18.98
C CYS A 106 0.79 -17.36 19.18
N ASP A 107 1.75 -16.46 18.94
CA ASP A 107 3.19 -16.71 19.01
C ASP A 107 3.94 -15.63 19.79
N GLY A 108 3.19 -14.73 20.46
CA GLY A 108 3.74 -13.63 21.25
C GLY A 108 4.38 -12.54 20.39
N LYS A 109 3.99 -12.43 19.11
CA LYS A 109 4.41 -11.35 18.22
C LYS A 109 3.20 -10.65 17.60
N ASP A 110 3.37 -9.36 17.35
CA ASP A 110 2.48 -8.59 16.47
C ASP A 110 2.78 -9.01 15.02
N ASN A 111 2.00 -9.92 14.43
CA ASN A 111 2.25 -10.41 13.09
C ASN A 111 1.63 -9.53 12.00
N ASN A 112 0.57 -8.79 12.35
CA ASN A 112 -0.19 -7.92 11.46
C ASN A 112 0.27 -6.44 11.53
N CYS A 113 1.22 -6.17 12.43
CA CYS A 113 1.87 -4.88 12.66
C CYS A 113 0.89 -3.76 13.06
N ASP A 114 -0.15 -4.08 13.81
CA ASP A 114 -1.14 -3.09 14.28
C ASP A 114 -0.75 -2.41 15.61
N GLY A 115 0.34 -2.88 16.24
CA GLY A 115 0.87 -2.39 17.51
C GLY A 115 0.36 -3.15 18.72
N GLN A 116 -0.45 -4.19 18.52
CA GLN A 116 -0.90 -5.12 19.54
C GLN A 116 -0.40 -6.52 19.20
N THR A 117 -0.21 -7.34 20.23
CA THR A 117 0.26 -8.72 20.08
C THR A 117 -0.92 -9.66 20.29
N ASP A 118 -1.07 -10.65 19.40
CA ASP A 118 -2.04 -11.74 19.50
C ASP A 118 -3.51 -11.26 19.72
N GLU A 119 -3.90 -10.12 19.16
CA GLU A 119 -5.25 -9.55 19.30
C GLU A 119 -6.24 -10.10 18.26
N THR A 120 -5.74 -10.57 17.11
CA THR A 120 -6.57 -11.08 16.01
C THR A 120 -6.38 -12.54 15.57
N PHE A 121 -5.72 -13.38 16.38
CA PHE A 121 -5.41 -14.77 15.97
C PHE A 121 -6.65 -15.66 15.66
N PRO A 122 -6.56 -16.61 14.70
CA PRO A 122 -7.68 -17.41 14.16
C PRO A 122 -8.57 -18.13 15.17
N ASN A 123 -8.05 -18.45 16.36
CA ASN A 123 -8.77 -19.17 17.42
C ASN A 123 -9.19 -18.25 18.59
N LYS A 124 -9.60 -17.01 18.29
CA LYS A 124 -10.12 -16.06 19.29
C LYS A 124 -11.17 -16.76 20.19
N GLY A 125 -10.94 -16.74 21.49
CA GLY A 125 -11.81 -17.38 22.49
C GLY A 125 -11.20 -18.61 23.16
N GLN A 126 -10.06 -19.11 22.68
CA GLN A 126 -9.22 -20.07 23.40
C GLN A 126 -8.08 -19.34 24.12
N SER A 127 -7.60 -19.91 25.23
CA SER A 127 -6.39 -19.43 25.91
C SER A 127 -5.22 -19.49 24.93
N CYS A 128 -4.62 -18.33 24.66
CA CYS A 128 -3.30 -18.26 24.04
C CYS A 128 -2.28 -18.69 25.12
N PRO A 129 -1.53 -19.79 24.94
CA PRO A 129 -0.67 -20.33 25.99
C PRO A 129 0.64 -19.56 26.21
N PHE A 130 0.94 -18.55 25.39
CA PHE A 130 2.12 -17.72 25.59
C PHE A 130 1.87 -16.73 26.72
N LYS A 131 2.82 -16.67 27.66
CA LYS A 131 2.92 -15.58 28.64
C LYS A 131 3.85 -14.52 28.06
N GLY A 132 3.31 -13.45 27.50
CA GLY A 132 4.08 -12.30 27.00
C GLY A 132 4.95 -11.69 28.10
N THR A 133 6.21 -11.39 27.79
CA THR A 133 7.17 -10.81 28.76
C THR A 133 7.01 -9.30 28.97
N ASP A 134 6.11 -8.65 28.24
CA ASP A 134 5.85 -7.21 28.27
C ASP A 134 4.63 -6.79 29.12
N GLY A 135 3.93 -7.76 29.71
CA GLY A 135 2.78 -7.50 30.57
C GLY A 135 1.54 -6.99 29.84
N GLN A 136 1.44 -7.20 28.51
CA GLN A 136 0.24 -6.86 27.74
C GLN A 136 -0.52 -8.08 27.19
N ASP A 137 -0.36 -9.26 27.81
CA ASP A 137 -1.22 -10.42 27.53
C ASP A 137 -2.67 -10.08 27.86
N LYS A 138 -3.42 -9.65 26.84
CA LYS A 138 -4.87 -9.71 26.87
C LYS A 138 -5.31 -11.05 26.31
N GLY A 139 -5.16 -12.08 27.15
CA GLY A 139 -6.04 -13.24 27.08
C GLY A 139 -7.51 -12.79 27.05
N VAL A 140 -8.36 -13.61 26.43
CA VAL A 140 -9.71 -13.38 25.83
C VAL A 140 -10.77 -12.57 26.59
N ASP A 141 -10.47 -11.93 27.72
CA ASP A 141 -11.36 -11.03 28.45
C ASP A 141 -10.68 -9.79 29.06
N GLY A 142 -9.39 -9.55 28.80
CA GLY A 142 -8.69 -8.40 29.38
C GLY A 142 -8.45 -8.51 30.89
N THR A 143 -8.57 -9.71 31.49
CA THR A 143 -8.23 -9.92 32.90
C THR A 143 -6.75 -10.26 33.02
N PHE A 144 -6.00 -9.33 33.61
CA PHE A 144 -4.66 -9.57 34.15
C PHE A 144 -4.72 -10.75 35.14
N VAL A 145 -3.96 -11.83 34.90
CA VAL A 145 -3.67 -12.86 35.92
C VAL A 145 -2.17 -13.03 36.14
#